data_AF-A0A517U0A7-F1
#
_entry.id   AF-A0A517U0A7-F1
#
_cell.length_a   1.000
_cell.length_b   1.000
_cell.length_c   1.000
_cell.angle_alpha   90.00
_cell.angle_beta   90.00
_cell.angle_gamma   90.00
#
_symmetry.space_group_name_H-M   'P 1'
#
loop_
_entity.id
_entity.type
_entity.pdbx_description
1 polymer ?
#
loop_
_entity_poly.entity_id
_entity_poly.type
_entity_poly.pdbx_seq_one_letter_code
_entity_poly.pdbx_strand_id
1 'polypeptide(L)'
;MIRRNVFALALLASAGAIATASAATIVAPSASSNTPGNAQGPAPLRYFGVGGSRVQQVYDSSTFAGVSGPVTISAISFRPFTTPSAFAGDTVSISESLIRLSTTQGSGEGANQLQTTFASNVGGNEQTVYSGSLTLTTSASGAAPYPFDYTINLQSPFTYDPAQGNLLLDVQIPATATVSGAGFGFATFDTANTENDGLFSVVEINNGDAISGQVSTAGAITQFTYAAVPEPSTLTLMVAGMALIGQLRRFPLN
;
A
#
# COMPACT_ATOMS: atom_id res chain seq x y z
N MET A 1 -27.71 -20.72 -63.74
CA MET A 1 -27.80 -21.54 -62.52
C MET A 1 -26.52 -21.39 -61.70
N ILE A 2 -26.70 -20.84 -60.50
CA ILE A 2 -25.91 -21.02 -59.26
C ILE A 2 -24.46 -20.49 -59.24
N ARG A 3 -24.33 -19.23 -58.79
CA ARG A 3 -23.13 -18.65 -58.18
C ARG A 3 -22.97 -19.23 -56.77
N ARG A 4 -21.83 -19.86 -56.46
CA ARG A 4 -21.52 -20.39 -55.13
C ARG A 4 -20.90 -19.30 -54.27
N ASN A 5 -21.74 -18.69 -53.43
CA ASN A 5 -21.34 -17.82 -52.31
C ASN A 5 -20.42 -18.60 -51.37
N VAL A 6 -19.20 -18.11 -51.17
CA VAL A 6 -18.37 -18.49 -50.01
C VAL A 6 -18.21 -17.24 -49.16
N PHE A 7 -19.19 -16.98 -48.30
CA PHE A 7 -19.06 -16.08 -47.16
C PHE A 7 -18.28 -16.84 -46.08
N ALA A 8 -16.96 -16.67 -46.04
CA ALA A 8 -16.16 -17.13 -44.92
C ALA A 8 -16.21 -16.05 -43.82
N LEU A 9 -17.11 -16.24 -42.86
CA LEU A 9 -17.21 -15.46 -41.64
C LEU A 9 -16.02 -15.84 -40.74
N ALA A 10 -14.90 -15.12 -40.86
CA ALA A 10 -13.75 -15.29 -39.98
C ALA A 10 -14.07 -14.62 -38.61
N LEU A 11 -14.64 -15.40 -37.70
CA LEU A 11 -14.77 -15.05 -36.29
C LEU A 11 -13.37 -15.06 -35.66
N LEU A 12 -12.63 -13.94 -35.71
CA LEU A 12 -11.39 -13.79 -34.95
C LEU A 12 -11.73 -13.75 -33.45
N ALA A 13 -11.55 -14.88 -32.77
CA ALA A 13 -11.46 -14.92 -31.33
C ALA A 13 -10.16 -14.22 -30.91
N SER A 14 -10.23 -12.92 -30.60
CA SER A 14 -9.17 -12.21 -29.89
C SER A 14 -9.15 -12.69 -28.44
N ALA A 15 -8.52 -13.82 -28.19
CA ALA A 15 -8.08 -14.20 -26.86
C ALA A 15 -6.99 -13.21 -26.44
N GLY A 16 -7.39 -12.11 -25.79
CA GLY A 16 -6.45 -11.20 -25.16
C GLY A 16 -5.62 -11.98 -24.16
N ALA A 17 -4.30 -11.97 -24.33
CA ALA A 17 -3.39 -12.54 -23.35
C ALA A 17 -3.61 -11.80 -22.03
N ILE A 18 -4.26 -12.47 -21.08
CA ILE A 18 -4.36 -11.99 -19.71
C ILE A 18 -2.94 -12.11 -19.15
N ALA A 19 -2.21 -11.00 -19.12
CA ALA A 19 -0.94 -10.97 -18.40
C ALA A 19 -1.26 -11.24 -16.93
N THR A 20 -0.81 -12.37 -16.42
CA THR A 20 -0.92 -12.70 -14.99
C THR A 20 0.03 -11.77 -14.24
N ALA A 21 -0.52 -10.81 -13.50
CA ALA A 21 0.30 -9.96 -12.65
C ALA A 21 0.89 -10.81 -11.51
N SER A 22 2.22 -10.88 -11.42
CA SER A 22 2.90 -11.51 -10.29
C SER A 22 2.95 -10.53 -9.12
N ALA A 23 2.66 -11.01 -7.91
CA ALA A 23 2.83 -10.21 -6.70
C ALA A 23 4.32 -9.92 -6.46
N ALA A 24 4.67 -8.65 -6.35
CA ALA A 24 5.97 -8.12 -5.99
C ALA A 24 5.88 -7.38 -4.65
N THR A 25 7.03 -7.08 -4.04
CA THR A 25 7.09 -6.30 -2.80
C THR A 25 8.01 -5.10 -2.93
N ILE A 26 7.70 -4.04 -2.20
CA ILE A 26 8.54 -2.85 -2.08
C ILE A 26 8.58 -2.41 -0.62
N VAL A 27 9.76 -2.02 -0.15
CA VAL A 27 9.97 -1.55 1.22
C VAL A 27 10.13 -0.03 1.18
N ALA A 28 9.47 0.66 2.11
CA ALA A 28 9.48 2.09 2.26
C ALA A 28 9.97 2.47 3.67
N PRO A 29 11.10 3.19 3.81
CA PRO A 29 12.03 3.61 2.76
C PRO A 29 12.77 2.43 2.10
N SER A 30 13.16 2.59 0.83
CA SER A 30 13.84 1.53 0.05
C SER A 30 15.18 1.10 0.64
N ALA A 31 15.91 2.03 1.25
CA ALA A 31 17.18 1.75 1.95
C ALA A 31 17.02 0.75 3.10
N SER A 32 15.84 0.71 3.73
CA SER A 32 15.57 -0.12 4.92
C SER A 32 15.24 -1.57 4.59
N SER A 33 15.31 -1.99 3.32
CA SER A 33 14.99 -3.36 2.91
C SER A 33 15.84 -4.41 3.64
N ASN A 34 17.14 -4.15 3.81
CA ASN A 34 18.09 -5.09 4.44
C ASN A 34 18.87 -4.47 5.62
N THR A 35 18.48 -3.29 6.07
CA THR A 35 19.07 -2.62 7.23
C THR A 35 18.00 -2.34 8.27
N PRO A 36 18.24 -2.61 9.57
CA PRO A 36 17.33 -2.18 10.63
C PRO A 36 17.12 -0.67 10.57
N GLY A 37 15.96 -0.22 11.03
CA GLY A 37 15.71 1.20 11.27
C GLY A 37 16.61 1.75 12.37
N ASN A 38 16.63 3.08 12.46
CA ASN A 38 17.52 3.82 13.34
C ASN A 38 16.80 4.44 14.55
N ALA A 39 15.49 4.18 14.71
CA ALA A 39 14.69 4.77 15.76
C ALA A 39 13.65 3.80 16.34
N GLN A 40 13.11 4.18 17.49
CA GLN A 40 11.87 3.67 18.06
C GLN A 40 10.86 4.82 18.09
N GLY A 41 10.30 5.13 16.91
CA GLY A 41 9.38 6.24 16.68
C GLY A 41 7.91 5.82 16.85
N PRO A 42 6.97 6.77 16.70
CA PRO A 42 5.55 6.44 16.74
C PRO A 42 5.20 5.45 15.63
N ALA A 43 4.59 4.34 16.05
CA ALA A 43 4.26 3.22 15.19
C ALA A 43 2.76 3.21 14.90
N PRO A 44 2.34 2.84 13.68
CA PRO A 44 0.98 2.42 13.42
C PRO A 44 0.53 1.39 14.46
N LEU A 45 -0.77 1.40 14.77
CA LEU A 45 -1.39 0.49 15.73
C LEU A 45 -0.89 0.65 17.19
N ARG A 46 -0.03 1.62 17.51
CA ARG A 46 0.42 1.83 18.90
C ARG A 46 -0.78 2.05 19.83
N TYR A 47 -0.83 1.33 20.95
CA TYR A 47 -1.97 1.37 21.89
C TYR A 47 -1.49 1.23 23.34
N PHE A 48 -1.91 2.14 24.22
CA PHE A 48 -1.48 2.21 25.62
C PHE A 48 -2.52 1.70 26.63
N GLY A 49 -3.49 0.91 26.19
CA GLY A 49 -4.46 0.25 27.06
C GLY A 49 -5.85 0.87 27.06
N VAL A 50 -5.99 2.14 26.66
CA VAL A 50 -7.28 2.84 26.54
C VAL A 50 -7.21 3.93 25.45
N GLY A 51 -8.36 4.34 24.94
CA GLY A 51 -8.49 5.55 24.10
C GLY A 51 -8.15 5.36 22.62
N GLY A 52 -7.48 4.27 22.23
CA GLY A 52 -7.16 4.02 20.82
C GLY A 52 -6.00 4.87 20.32
N SER A 53 -5.80 4.89 19.00
CA SER A 53 -4.77 5.69 18.34
C SER A 53 -5.11 5.96 16.88
N ARG A 54 -4.53 7.01 16.33
CA ARG A 54 -4.60 7.35 14.91
C ARG A 54 -3.25 7.83 14.42
N VAL A 55 -2.74 7.16 13.40
CA VAL A 55 -1.45 7.45 12.80
C VAL A 55 -1.61 7.53 11.29
N GLN A 56 -1.27 8.69 10.73
CA GLN A 56 -1.05 8.81 9.29
C GLN A 56 0.44 8.69 9.02
N GLN A 57 0.81 7.86 8.03
CA GLN A 57 2.15 7.81 7.48
C GLN A 57 2.10 8.17 5.99
N VAL A 58 3.07 8.96 5.56
CA VAL A 58 3.26 9.31 4.16
C VAL A 58 4.56 8.70 3.66
N TYR A 59 4.48 8.04 2.51
CA TYR A 59 5.60 7.44 1.80
C TYR A 59 5.79 8.17 0.48
N ASP A 60 6.99 8.71 0.27
CA ASP A 60 7.30 9.43 -0.95
C ASP A 60 7.15 8.55 -2.20
N SER A 61 6.57 9.13 -3.25
CA SER A 61 6.38 8.46 -4.54
C SER A 61 7.69 7.98 -5.16
N SER A 62 8.82 8.63 -4.82
CA SER A 62 10.17 8.24 -5.24
C SER A 62 10.55 6.84 -4.77
N THR A 63 9.98 6.34 -3.67
CA THR A 63 10.13 4.95 -3.21
C THR A 63 9.66 3.99 -4.29
N PHE A 64 8.64 4.36 -5.05
CA PHE A 64 7.99 3.57 -6.08
C PHE A 64 8.55 3.85 -7.49
N ALA A 65 9.70 4.53 -7.62
CA ALA A 65 10.28 4.86 -8.94
C ALA A 65 10.60 3.63 -9.83
N GLY A 66 10.68 2.44 -9.24
CA GLY A 66 10.87 1.18 -9.97
C GLY A 66 9.61 0.63 -10.65
N VAL A 67 8.42 1.21 -10.43
CA VAL A 67 7.17 0.80 -11.09
C VAL A 67 6.85 1.74 -12.24
N SER A 68 6.45 1.19 -13.39
CA SER A 68 6.24 1.97 -14.63
C SER A 68 4.84 2.56 -14.77
N GLY A 69 3.97 2.42 -13.76
CA GLY A 69 2.59 2.88 -13.80
C GLY A 69 1.83 2.52 -12.52
N PRO A 70 0.49 2.61 -12.53
CA PRO A 70 -0.32 2.27 -11.38
C PRO A 70 -0.09 0.82 -10.90
N VAL A 71 -0.08 0.64 -9.59
CA VAL A 71 0.06 -0.65 -8.93
C VAL A 71 -1.11 -0.89 -8.01
N THR A 72 -1.53 -2.15 -7.89
CA THR A 72 -2.55 -2.55 -6.92
C THR A 72 -1.88 -3.11 -5.68
N ILE A 73 -1.95 -2.38 -4.58
CA ILE A 73 -1.49 -2.80 -3.26
C ILE A 73 -2.53 -3.74 -2.66
N SER A 74 -2.07 -4.89 -2.16
CA SER A 74 -2.92 -5.98 -1.64
C SER A 74 -2.58 -6.36 -0.19
N ALA A 75 -1.38 -6.04 0.28
CA ALA A 75 -1.02 -6.23 1.68
C ALA A 75 -0.02 -5.16 2.14
N ILE A 76 -0.06 -4.91 3.45
CA ILE A 76 0.87 -4.03 4.16
C ILE A 76 1.52 -4.88 5.24
N SER A 77 2.84 -4.91 5.30
CA SER A 77 3.57 -5.67 6.31
C SER A 77 4.55 -4.78 7.06
N PHE A 78 4.58 -4.93 8.38
CA PHE A 78 5.57 -4.32 9.25
C PHE A 78 6.53 -5.38 9.78
N ARG A 79 7.66 -4.94 10.34
CA ARG A 79 8.60 -5.79 11.07
C ARG A 79 8.92 -5.20 12.44
N PRO A 80 9.34 -6.02 13.43
CA PRO A 80 9.75 -5.51 14.73
C PRO A 80 11.15 -4.85 14.69
N PHE A 81 11.41 -3.92 15.61
CA PHE A 81 12.69 -3.21 15.78
C PHE A 81 13.72 -4.03 16.58
N THR A 82 13.35 -4.49 17.78
CA THR A 82 14.16 -5.34 18.66
C THR A 82 13.63 -6.77 18.67
N THR A 83 14.38 -7.68 19.33
CA THR A 83 13.86 -9.03 19.61
C THR A 83 12.42 -8.93 20.11
N PRO A 84 11.49 -9.76 19.61
CA PRO A 84 10.08 -9.67 19.96
C PRO A 84 9.77 -9.85 21.45
N SER A 85 10.74 -9.91 22.36
CA SER A 85 10.52 -10.01 23.82
C SER A 85 9.62 -8.91 24.41
N ALA A 86 9.36 -7.81 23.69
CA ALA A 86 8.35 -6.80 24.04
C ALA A 86 6.92 -7.17 23.59
N PHE A 87 6.78 -8.06 22.60
CA PHE A 87 5.63 -8.92 22.32
C PHE A 87 5.86 -10.24 23.07
N ALA A 88 5.51 -10.32 24.35
CA ALA A 88 5.69 -11.56 25.13
C ALA A 88 4.75 -12.72 24.69
N GLY A 89 4.32 -12.75 23.42
CA GLY A 89 3.61 -13.80 22.72
C GLY A 89 3.63 -13.52 21.22
N ASP A 90 3.65 -14.58 20.40
CA ASP A 90 3.74 -14.51 18.93
C ASP A 90 2.53 -13.86 18.25
N THR A 91 1.57 -13.32 19.02
CA THR A 91 0.24 -12.88 18.57
C THR A 91 -0.26 -11.65 19.33
N VAL A 92 -0.75 -10.64 18.59
CA VAL A 92 -1.51 -9.50 19.11
C VAL A 92 -2.83 -9.37 18.36
N SER A 93 -3.91 -9.13 19.10
CA SER A 93 -5.26 -8.99 18.55
C SER A 93 -5.89 -7.65 18.93
N ILE A 94 -6.43 -6.96 17.94
CA ILE A 94 -7.18 -5.71 18.03
C ILE A 94 -8.64 -6.03 17.73
N SER A 95 -9.57 -5.60 18.58
CA SER A 95 -10.99 -5.90 18.37
C SER A 95 -11.60 -5.15 17.20
N GLU A 96 -11.09 -3.97 16.87
CA GLU A 96 -11.49 -3.17 15.71
C GLU A 96 -10.31 -2.30 15.25
N SER A 97 -10.05 -2.28 13.95
CA SER A 97 -9.06 -1.43 13.31
C SER A 97 -9.62 -0.91 12.00
N LEU A 98 -9.31 0.34 11.67
CA LEU A 98 -9.74 0.99 10.45
C LEU A 98 -8.51 1.52 9.71
N ILE A 99 -8.26 0.97 8.52
CA ILE A 99 -7.08 1.30 7.72
C ILE A 99 -7.54 1.85 6.39
N ARG A 100 -7.04 3.03 6.05
CA ARG A 100 -7.34 3.73 4.80
C ARG A 100 -6.05 4.01 4.04
N LEU A 101 -6.16 3.98 2.71
CA LEU A 101 -5.13 4.44 1.81
C LEU A 101 -5.66 5.60 0.97
N SER A 102 -4.81 6.56 0.66
CA SER A 102 -5.08 7.62 -0.30
C SER A 102 -3.78 8.09 -0.96
N THR A 103 -3.87 8.83 -2.05
CA THR A 103 -2.75 9.66 -2.54
C THR A 103 -2.74 11.00 -1.80
N THR A 104 -1.58 11.59 -1.58
CA THR A 104 -1.46 12.91 -0.97
C THR A 104 -0.39 13.76 -1.66
N GLN A 105 -0.57 15.08 -1.60
CA GLN A 105 0.48 16.05 -1.93
C GLN A 105 1.30 16.44 -0.68
N GLY A 106 0.88 15.99 0.50
CA GLY A 106 1.60 16.15 1.74
C GLY A 106 2.94 15.43 1.67
N SER A 107 3.95 16.07 2.24
CA SER A 107 5.33 15.61 2.36
C SER A 107 5.85 16.14 3.69
N GLY A 108 6.82 15.49 4.32
CA GLY A 108 7.43 16.10 5.50
C GLY A 108 8.55 17.08 5.16
N GLU A 109 9.01 17.09 3.91
CA GLU A 109 10.03 18.01 3.42
C GLU A 109 9.50 18.83 2.24
N GLY A 110 9.91 20.09 2.15
CA GLY A 110 9.54 20.97 1.04
C GLY A 110 8.30 21.85 1.28
N ALA A 111 7.64 22.25 0.17
CA ALA A 111 6.62 23.31 0.20
C ALA A 111 5.24 22.84 0.69
N ASN A 112 4.92 21.55 0.53
CA ASN A 112 3.62 20.97 0.87
C ASN A 112 3.74 20.14 2.15
N GLN A 113 3.99 20.82 3.27
CA GLN A 113 4.20 20.15 4.55
C GLN A 113 2.95 19.38 4.99
N LEU A 114 3.16 18.22 5.60
CA LEU A 114 2.12 17.43 6.23
C LEU A 114 1.45 18.22 7.36
N GLN A 115 0.13 18.23 7.38
CA GLN A 115 -0.66 19.02 8.34
C GLN A 115 -0.97 18.20 9.59
N THR A 116 -1.08 18.87 10.74
CA THR A 116 -1.46 18.22 12.00
C THR A 116 -2.89 17.69 11.98
N THR A 117 -3.78 18.29 11.18
CA THR A 117 -5.16 17.84 11.00
C THR A 117 -5.21 16.68 10.01
N PHE A 118 -5.64 15.50 10.44
CA PHE A 118 -5.61 14.28 9.62
C PHE A 118 -6.38 14.42 8.30
N ALA A 119 -7.56 15.05 8.34
CA ALA A 119 -8.40 15.23 7.15
C ALA A 119 -7.78 16.15 6.08
N SER A 120 -6.83 17.02 6.46
CA SER A 120 -6.15 17.92 5.54
C SER A 120 -5.09 17.22 4.69
N ASN A 121 -4.68 16.01 5.05
CA ASN A 121 -3.63 15.27 4.36
C ASN A 121 -4.19 14.26 3.35
N VAL A 122 -5.47 13.92 3.44
CA VAL A 122 -6.11 12.87 2.65
C VAL A 122 -6.44 13.37 1.24
N GLY A 123 -6.16 12.56 0.22
CA GLY A 123 -6.56 12.85 -1.15
C GLY A 123 -7.96 12.37 -1.53
N GLY A 124 -8.43 12.81 -2.71
CA GLY A 124 -9.79 12.52 -3.18
C GLY A 124 -10.09 11.06 -3.52
N ASN A 125 -9.08 10.18 -3.52
CA ASN A 125 -9.20 8.74 -3.74
C ASN A 125 -9.11 7.92 -2.44
N GLU A 126 -9.39 8.53 -1.29
CA GLU A 126 -9.41 7.80 -0.02
C GLU A 126 -10.30 6.56 -0.08
N GLN A 127 -9.75 5.44 0.38
CA GLN A 127 -10.45 4.18 0.44
C GLN A 127 -10.14 3.48 1.75
N THR A 128 -11.18 3.01 2.43
CA THR A 128 -11.03 2.02 3.50
C THR A 128 -10.62 0.68 2.88
N VAL A 129 -9.40 0.25 3.18
CA VAL A 129 -8.81 -0.99 2.66
C VAL A 129 -8.91 -2.16 3.63
N TYR A 130 -9.16 -1.86 4.91
CA TYR A 130 -9.40 -2.84 5.97
C TYR A 130 -10.28 -2.23 7.07
N SER A 131 -11.29 -2.97 7.51
CA SER A 131 -12.05 -2.67 8.73
C SER A 131 -12.39 -3.97 9.46
N GLY A 132 -12.33 -3.97 10.78
CA GLY A 132 -12.62 -5.14 11.59
C GLY A 132 -11.51 -5.51 12.56
N SER A 133 -11.71 -6.64 13.23
CA SER A 133 -10.73 -7.22 14.13
C SER A 133 -9.46 -7.63 13.38
N LEU A 134 -8.30 -7.22 13.88
CA LEU A 134 -7.00 -7.53 13.28
C LEU A 134 -6.18 -8.37 14.24
N THR A 135 -5.65 -9.50 13.75
CA THR A 135 -4.67 -10.30 14.49
C THR A 135 -3.37 -10.33 13.72
N LEU A 136 -2.29 -9.93 14.37
CA LEU A 136 -0.95 -9.91 13.83
C LEU A 136 -0.09 -10.91 14.58
N THR A 137 0.67 -11.70 13.82
CA THR A 137 1.58 -12.70 14.36
C THR A 137 2.99 -12.50 13.85
N THR A 138 3.98 -12.95 14.61
CA THR A 138 5.37 -12.96 14.16
C THR A 138 6.03 -14.28 14.51
N SER A 139 6.95 -14.70 13.66
CA SER A 139 7.87 -15.81 13.93
C SER A 139 9.31 -15.31 14.09
N ALA A 140 9.48 -13.99 14.17
CA ALA A 140 10.79 -13.34 14.23
C ALA A 140 11.64 -13.89 15.37
N SER A 141 12.84 -14.34 15.00
CA SER A 141 13.86 -14.84 15.92
C SER A 141 15.24 -14.48 15.37
N GLY A 142 16.28 -14.57 16.18
CA GLY A 142 17.64 -14.24 15.77
C GLY A 142 17.95 -12.74 15.81
N ALA A 143 18.70 -12.25 14.82
CA ALA A 143 19.20 -10.87 14.77
C ALA A 143 18.45 -10.03 13.73
N ALA A 144 18.34 -8.71 14.00
CA ALA A 144 17.74 -7.75 13.08
C ALA A 144 18.56 -7.60 11.77
N PRO A 145 17.92 -7.21 10.64
CA PRO A 145 16.50 -6.90 10.51
C PRO A 145 15.64 -8.16 10.54
N TYR A 146 14.52 -8.08 11.25
CA TYR A 146 13.54 -9.16 11.34
C TYR A 146 12.69 -9.24 10.05
N PRO A 147 12.03 -10.39 9.78
CA PRO A 147 11.10 -10.49 8.66
C PRO A 147 9.93 -9.50 8.78
N PHE A 148 9.41 -9.08 7.63
CA PHE A 148 8.14 -8.36 7.53
C PHE A 148 6.97 -9.35 7.64
N ASP A 149 6.66 -9.80 8.86
CA ASP A 149 5.65 -10.83 9.11
C ASP A 149 4.40 -10.34 9.86
N TYR A 150 4.38 -9.07 10.29
CA TYR A 150 3.16 -8.40 10.72
C TYR A 150 2.33 -7.96 9.50
N THR A 151 1.73 -8.94 8.83
CA THR A 151 1.02 -8.74 7.57
C THR A 151 -0.46 -8.45 7.78
N ILE A 152 -0.91 -7.35 7.20
CA ILE A 152 -2.31 -6.96 7.04
C ILE A 152 -2.69 -7.20 5.58
N ASN A 153 -3.47 -8.24 5.33
CA ASN A 153 -4.06 -8.47 4.01
C ASN A 153 -5.25 -7.52 3.82
N LEU A 154 -5.21 -6.71 2.77
CA LEU A 154 -6.27 -5.74 2.49
C LEU A 154 -7.53 -6.46 2.05
N GLN A 155 -8.66 -6.11 2.66
CA GLN A 155 -9.98 -6.61 2.26
C GLN A 155 -10.38 -6.03 0.90
N SER A 156 -10.00 -4.77 0.67
CA SER A 156 -10.16 -4.08 -0.60
C SER A 156 -8.79 -3.58 -1.07
N PRO A 157 -8.16 -4.23 -2.06
CA PRO A 157 -6.91 -3.75 -2.64
C PRO A 157 -7.03 -2.30 -3.14
N PHE A 158 -5.92 -1.58 -3.11
CA PHE A 158 -5.86 -0.16 -3.45
C PHE A 158 -4.99 0.08 -4.67
N THR A 159 -5.53 0.75 -5.69
CA THR A 159 -4.75 1.15 -6.87
C THR A 159 -4.04 2.47 -6.58
N TYR A 160 -2.73 2.42 -6.50
CA TYR A 160 -1.86 3.56 -6.28
C TYR A 160 -1.10 3.92 -7.55
N ASP A 161 -1.12 5.19 -7.93
CA ASP A 161 -0.34 5.75 -9.04
C ASP A 161 0.70 6.73 -8.47
N PRO A 162 2.00 6.38 -8.45
CA PRO A 162 3.05 7.26 -7.95
C PRO A 162 3.13 8.61 -8.67
N ALA A 163 2.63 8.72 -9.90
CA ALA A 163 2.59 9.97 -10.64
C ALA A 163 1.55 10.96 -10.08
N GLN A 164 0.60 10.49 -9.25
CA GLN A 164 -0.45 11.33 -8.66
C GLN A 164 -0.10 11.86 -7.26
N GLY A 165 1.08 11.52 -6.74
CA GLY A 165 1.58 11.99 -5.45
C GLY A 165 2.05 10.88 -4.54
N ASN A 166 2.31 11.23 -3.29
CA ASN A 166 2.78 10.33 -2.26
C ASN A 166 1.67 9.38 -1.81
N LEU A 167 2.05 8.22 -1.26
CA LEU A 167 1.10 7.28 -0.68
C LEU A 167 0.87 7.66 0.79
N LEU A 168 -0.39 7.85 1.18
CA LEU A 168 -0.78 8.06 2.58
C LEU A 168 -1.48 6.80 3.11
N LEU A 169 -0.96 6.31 4.23
CA LEU A 169 -1.52 5.25 5.06
C LEU A 169 -2.10 5.86 6.34
N ASP A 170 -3.41 5.75 6.55
CA ASP A 170 -4.07 6.16 7.79
C ASP A 170 -4.51 4.91 8.55
N VAL A 171 -3.93 4.72 9.73
CA VAL A 171 -4.22 3.59 10.62
C VAL A 171 -4.89 4.12 11.88
N GLN A 172 -6.11 3.68 12.12
CA GLN A 172 -6.89 4.05 13.27
C GLN A 172 -7.30 2.81 14.07
N ILE A 173 -7.01 2.84 15.37
CA ILE A 173 -7.63 2.00 16.38
C ILE A 173 -8.68 2.88 17.07
N PRO A 174 -9.99 2.69 16.82
CA PRO A 174 -11.03 3.50 17.43
C PRO A 174 -10.95 3.52 18.97
N ALA A 175 -11.45 4.58 19.62
CA ALA A 175 -11.34 4.70 21.08
C ALA A 175 -12.07 3.58 21.86
N THR A 176 -13.05 2.96 21.22
CA THR A 176 -13.83 1.82 21.74
C THR A 176 -13.14 0.46 21.54
N ALA A 177 -12.07 0.40 20.74
CA ALA A 177 -11.37 -0.84 20.47
C ALA A 177 -10.48 -1.25 21.66
N THR A 178 -10.28 -2.56 21.76
CA THR A 178 -9.41 -3.20 22.74
C THR A 178 -8.26 -3.88 22.02
N VAL A 179 -7.09 -3.89 22.66
CA VAL A 179 -5.92 -4.64 22.21
C VAL A 179 -5.59 -5.67 23.27
N SER A 180 -5.38 -6.91 22.84
CA SER A 180 -5.03 -8.06 23.67
C SER A 180 -3.83 -8.79 23.08
N GLY A 181 -3.06 -9.46 23.93
CA GLY A 181 -1.78 -10.06 23.57
C GLY A 181 -0.78 -9.84 24.71
N ALA A 182 0.30 -10.61 24.71
CA ALA A 182 1.34 -10.47 25.69
C ALA A 182 2.32 -9.37 25.21
N GLY A 183 2.56 -8.35 26.04
CA GLY A 183 3.26 -7.14 25.65
C GLY A 183 2.31 -5.97 25.38
N PHE A 184 2.61 -4.79 25.93
CA PHE A 184 1.78 -3.60 25.76
C PHE A 184 1.88 -3.06 24.32
N GLY A 185 0.98 -3.50 23.44
CA GLY A 185 0.73 -2.87 22.14
C GLY A 185 1.91 -2.85 21.17
N PHE A 186 1.67 -2.27 19.99
CA PHE A 186 2.62 -2.22 18.87
C PHE A 186 3.73 -1.18 19.09
N ALA A 187 4.32 -1.12 20.29
CA ALA A 187 5.32 -0.13 20.67
C ALA A 187 6.70 -0.34 20.02
N THR A 188 6.90 -1.39 19.23
CA THR A 188 8.22 -1.85 18.79
C THR A 188 8.33 -2.17 17.30
N PHE A 189 7.49 -1.59 16.45
CA PHE A 189 7.77 -1.66 15.01
C PHE A 189 9.12 -1.01 14.69
N ASP A 190 9.79 -1.55 13.68
CA ASP A 190 11.01 -0.98 13.14
C ASP A 190 10.70 0.35 12.47
N THR A 191 11.36 1.43 12.90
CA THR A 191 11.08 2.78 12.41
C THR A 191 12.32 3.44 11.83
N ALA A 192 12.12 4.20 10.76
CA ALA A 192 13.10 5.11 10.22
C ALA A 192 12.79 6.52 10.74
N ASN A 193 13.84 7.26 11.07
CA ASN A 193 13.82 8.66 11.43
C ASN A 193 15.13 9.27 10.93
N THR A 194 15.28 9.31 9.60
CA THR A 194 16.40 10.02 8.97
C THR A 194 15.83 11.14 8.14
N GLU A 195 16.45 12.31 8.19
CA GLU A 195 16.05 13.42 7.32
C GLU A 195 16.10 12.99 5.85
N ASN A 196 15.06 13.35 5.07
CA ASN A 196 14.92 12.97 3.66
C ASN A 196 14.87 11.46 3.37
N ASP A 197 14.42 10.62 4.31
CA ASP A 197 14.18 9.19 4.05
C ASP A 197 12.87 8.90 3.28
N GLY A 198 12.08 9.94 3.01
CA GLY A 198 10.81 9.83 2.29
C GLY A 198 9.68 9.23 3.13
N LEU A 199 9.82 9.20 4.46
CA LEU A 199 8.83 8.70 5.39
C LEU A 199 8.48 9.75 6.45
N PHE A 200 7.20 10.06 6.57
CA PHE A 200 6.71 11.08 7.51
C PHE A 200 5.44 10.61 8.19
N SER A 201 5.12 11.16 9.36
CA SER A 201 3.88 10.80 10.04
C SER A 201 3.19 11.95 10.78
N VAL A 202 1.90 11.77 11.02
CA VAL A 202 1.11 12.54 11.99
C VAL A 202 0.51 11.53 12.96
N VAL A 203 0.66 11.81 14.25
CA VAL A 203 0.48 10.79 15.28
C VAL A 203 -0.37 11.32 16.41
N GLU A 204 -1.41 10.57 16.76
CA GLU A 204 -2.09 10.63 18.05
C GLU A 204 -2.19 9.21 18.62
N ILE A 205 -1.76 9.02 19.87
CA ILE A 205 -1.56 7.70 20.50
C ILE A 205 -2.43 7.47 21.72
N ASN A 206 -3.22 8.47 22.12
CA ASN A 206 -4.10 8.42 23.27
C ASN A 206 -5.58 8.54 22.89
N ASN A 207 -5.88 8.87 21.63
CA ASN A 207 -7.25 9.02 21.14
C ASN A 207 -7.36 8.60 19.66
N GLY A 208 -8.02 7.47 19.42
CA GLY A 208 -8.31 6.95 18.09
C GLY A 208 -9.24 7.82 17.26
N ASP A 209 -10.08 8.62 17.92
CA ASP A 209 -11.07 9.47 17.25
C ASP A 209 -10.60 10.93 17.18
N ALA A 210 -9.32 11.18 17.42
CA ALA A 210 -8.74 12.50 17.30
C ALA A 210 -8.80 13.00 15.84
N ILE A 211 -9.06 14.30 15.72
CA ILE A 211 -9.09 15.02 14.44
C ILE A 211 -7.71 15.57 14.04
N SER A 212 -6.80 15.64 15.00
CA SER A 212 -5.42 16.12 14.81
C SER A 212 -4.44 15.31 15.65
N GLY A 213 -3.17 15.39 15.26
CA GLY A 213 -2.05 14.77 15.97
C GLY A 213 -0.79 15.65 15.92
N GLN A 214 0.35 15.05 16.22
CA GLN A 214 1.66 15.69 16.13
C GLN A 214 2.40 15.21 14.88
N VAL A 215 2.95 16.14 14.11
CA VAL A 215 3.81 15.80 12.96
C VAL A 215 5.13 15.23 13.48
N SER A 216 5.64 14.21 12.80
CA SER A 216 6.92 13.57 13.08
C SER A 216 7.63 13.21 11.77
N THR A 217 8.95 13.33 11.77
CA THR A 217 9.85 12.82 10.72
C THR A 217 10.13 11.33 10.85
N ALA A 218 9.57 10.68 11.87
CA ALA A 218 9.71 9.26 12.08
C ALA A 218 8.48 8.50 11.57
N GLY A 219 8.68 7.28 11.10
CA GLY A 219 7.59 6.35 10.79
C GLY A 219 8.04 4.90 10.79
N ALA A 220 7.08 3.99 10.91
CA ALA A 220 7.33 2.56 10.71
C ALA A 220 7.74 2.28 9.27
N ILE A 221 8.81 1.48 9.14
CA ILE A 221 9.28 0.93 7.88
C ILE A 221 8.24 -0.09 7.42
N THR A 222 7.80 0.04 6.18
CA THR A 222 6.63 -0.68 5.68
C THR A 222 6.95 -1.38 4.39
N GLN A 223 6.56 -2.65 4.30
CA GLN A 223 6.56 -3.40 3.06
C GLN A 223 5.16 -3.40 2.45
N PHE A 224 5.04 -3.00 1.19
CA PHE A 224 3.82 -3.12 0.41
C PHE A 224 3.93 -4.31 -0.54
N THR A 225 2.96 -5.20 -0.50
CA THR A 225 2.78 -6.24 -1.51
C THR A 225 1.86 -5.70 -2.60
N TYR A 226 2.34 -5.66 -3.83
CA TYR A 226 1.63 -5.08 -4.95
C TYR A 226 1.71 -5.94 -6.20
N ALA A 227 0.78 -5.71 -7.12
CA ALA A 227 0.82 -6.24 -8.47
C ALA A 227 0.81 -5.07 -9.44
N ALA A 228 1.62 -5.14 -10.51
CA ALA A 228 1.50 -4.18 -11.60
C ALA A 228 0.11 -4.32 -12.22
N VAL A 229 -0.58 -3.20 -12.44
CA VAL A 229 -1.85 -3.21 -13.17
C VAL A 229 -1.51 -3.47 -14.63
N PRO A 230 -1.95 -4.59 -15.24
CA PRO A 230 -1.65 -4.84 -16.65
C PRO A 230 -2.18 -3.68 -17.48
N GLU A 231 -1.32 -3.04 -18.27
CA GLU A 231 -1.79 -2.05 -19.22
C GLU A 231 -2.81 -2.72 -20.15
N PRO A 232 -4.00 -2.12 -20.34
CA PRO A 232 -4.95 -2.66 -21.30
C PRO A 232 -4.22 -2.80 -22.64
N SER A 233 -4.39 -3.95 -23.29
CA SER A 233 -3.77 -4.31 -24.58
C SER A 233 -4.16 -3.39 -25.75
N THR A 234 -4.53 -2.13 -25.49
CA THR A 234 -4.89 -1.06 -26.41
C THR A 234 -3.91 -0.95 -27.57
N LEU A 235 -2.60 -1.10 -27.32
CA LEU A 235 -1.60 -1.13 -28.40
C LEU A 235 -1.75 -2.37 -29.30
N THR A 236 -1.95 -3.55 -28.71
CA THR A 236 -2.22 -4.79 -29.47
C THR A 236 -3.54 -4.68 -30.24
N LEU A 237 -4.58 -4.10 -29.66
CA LEU A 237 -5.87 -3.85 -30.31
C LEU A 237 -5.76 -2.82 -31.42
N MET A 238 -4.97 -1.77 -31.23
CA MET A 238 -4.69 -0.74 -32.24
C MET A 238 -3.91 -1.34 -33.41
N VAL A 239 -2.87 -2.13 -33.14
CA VAL A 239 -2.07 -2.82 -34.17
C VAL A 239 -2.92 -3.84 -34.92
N ALA A 240 -3.75 -4.61 -34.21
CA ALA A 240 -4.69 -5.54 -34.83
C ALA A 240 -5.74 -4.80 -35.69
N GLY A 241 -6.28 -3.68 -35.21
CA GLY A 241 -7.22 -2.83 -35.95
C GLY A 241 -6.60 -2.23 -37.21
N MET A 242 -5.37 -1.73 -37.11
CA MET A 242 -4.61 -1.20 -38.25
C MET A 242 -4.29 -2.29 -39.28
N ALA A 243 -3.94 -3.49 -38.83
CA ALA A 243 -3.71 -4.65 -39.71
C ALA A 243 -4.98 -5.09 -40.44
N LEU A 244 -6.13 -5.12 -39.76
CA LEU A 244 -7.44 -5.42 -40.35
C LEU A 244 -7.84 -4.39 -41.40
N ILE A 245 -7.70 -3.09 -41.11
CA ILE A 245 -7.98 -2.01 -42.07
C ILE A 245 -7.03 -2.11 -43.28
N GLY A 246 -5.76 -2.44 -43.05
CA GLY A 246 -4.78 -2.68 -44.10
C GLY A 246 -5.12 -3.86 -45.01
N GLN A 247 -5.69 -4.95 -44.47
CA GLN A 247 -6.15 -6.10 -45.26
C GLN A 247 -7.43 -5.81 -46.05
N LEU A 248 -8.36 -5.03 -45.49
CA LEU A 248 -9.60 -4.65 -46.18
C LEU A 248 -9.36 -3.71 -47.37
N ARG A 249 -8.29 -2.92 -47.36
CA ARG A 249 -7.91 -2.03 -48.48
C ARG A 249 -7.23 -2.75 -49.66
N ARG A 250 -6.91 -4.04 -49.55
CA ARG A 250 -6.20 -4.80 -50.60
C ARG A 250 -7.12 -5.54 -51.58
N PHE A 251 -8.44 -5.43 -51.45
CA PHE A 251 -9.38 -5.99 -52.43
C PHE A 251 -9.80 -4.92 -53.45
N PRO A 252 -9.32 -4.97 -54.71
CA PRO A 252 -9.87 -4.14 -55.78
C PRO A 252 -11.29 -4.60 -56.12
N LEU A 253 -12.16 -3.62 -56.36
CA LEU A 253 -13.50 -3.80 -56.92
C LEU A 253 -13.35 -4.36 -58.35
N ASN A 254 -13.72 -5.62 -58.56
CA ASN A 254 -14.00 -6.20 -59.88
C ASN A 254 -15.51 -6.34 -60.05
#